data_AF-A0A0S3QZA2-F1
#
_entry.id   AF-A0A0S3QZA2-F1
#
_cell.length_a   1.000
_cell.length_b   1.000
_cell.length_c   1.000
_cell.angle_alpha   90.00
_cell.angle_beta   90.00
_cell.angle_gamma   90.00
#
_symmetry.space_group_name_H-M   'P 1'
#
loop_
_entity.id
_entity.type
_entity.pdbx_description
1 polymer ?
#
loop_
_entity_poly.entity_id
_entity_poly.type
_entity_poly.pdbx_seq_one_letter_code
_entity_poly.pdbx_strand_id
1 'polypeptide(L)'
;MEEFLTKLRKSGPSSSGASGNRQSTQSPVYSQILPPTTTPTIQTSALNYVENRFRKIGMLTLDGRPETKDFPDDKLRGQKAIRLIPLEDSQVCRLGKELFQLINSISQYHLGSIFILAFQLKTPGDGRTERMFPAFDELEIPEDVDYFSLNRSGMLYDGYATTIHESGEIYENAMAYSFLACSILKFFVRSVENYSNSLRHIQSGFRKFYARDFPLGAINIRRETISRIHDLFSDSVLLQNTLYRFLYNANHRGMVCDVQSFIYDTHLTYTGMHVVPIAFKLCEAFQCSSVQFLALIYAKIFEHQIRALETAFLLLDSKEESYRRQMWKYARIFDHTFLLPLQTKRCPKFAFILACILKNESPAANSRILEIKQFEEIPQSERERLENKSRLQMTAFKDYLQIIKN
;
A
#
# COMPACT_ATOMS: atom_id res chain seq x y z
N MET A 1 -6.93 -15.66 3.80
CA MET A 1 -5.58 -15.44 4.36
C MET A 1 -4.54 -16.20 3.55
N GLU A 2 -4.58 -17.54 3.43
CA GLU A 2 -3.59 -18.32 2.65
C GLU A 2 -3.45 -17.93 1.16
N GLU A 3 -4.53 -17.55 0.49
CA GLU A 3 -4.48 -17.18 -0.93
C GLU A 3 -3.85 -15.79 -1.18
N PHE A 4 -4.08 -14.83 -0.27
CA PHE A 4 -3.39 -13.53 -0.24
C PHE A 4 -1.88 -13.72 0.10
N LEU A 5 -1.58 -14.62 1.03
CA LEU A 5 -0.22 -14.99 1.44
C LEU A 5 0.58 -15.68 0.33
N THR A 6 -0.08 -16.31 -0.64
CA THR A 6 0.59 -17.02 -1.76
C THR A 6 1.13 -16.05 -2.82
N LYS A 7 0.58 -14.84 -2.94
CA LYS A 7 1.00 -13.85 -3.96
C LYS A 7 2.21 -13.01 -3.53
N LEU A 8 2.39 -12.74 -2.23
CA LEU A 8 3.60 -12.09 -1.70
C LEU A 8 4.86 -12.96 -1.84
N ARG A 9 4.72 -14.28 -1.98
CA ARG A 9 5.84 -15.23 -2.16
C ARG A 9 6.47 -15.21 -3.56
N LYS A 10 5.83 -14.63 -4.58
CA LYS A 10 6.24 -14.79 -6.00
C LYS A 10 7.03 -13.62 -6.60
N SER A 11 7.43 -12.62 -5.81
CA SER A 11 8.18 -11.44 -6.30
C SER A 11 9.69 -11.49 -6.00
N GLY A 12 10.35 -12.63 -6.24
CA GLY A 12 11.81 -12.77 -6.17
C GLY A 12 12.36 -13.39 -7.47
N PRO A 13 13.49 -12.91 -8.01
CA PRO A 13 14.04 -13.45 -9.26
C PRO A 13 14.61 -14.85 -9.04
N SER A 14 14.09 -15.83 -9.79
CA SER A 14 14.67 -17.16 -9.91
C SER A 14 15.88 -17.10 -10.84
N SER A 15 17.08 -17.41 -10.33
CA SER A 15 18.20 -17.82 -11.17
C SER A 15 18.47 -19.31 -10.97
N SER A 16 18.31 -20.04 -12.06
CA SER A 16 18.71 -21.41 -12.26
C SER A 16 20.19 -21.48 -12.64
N GLY A 17 20.96 -22.37 -12.03
CA GLY A 17 22.31 -22.74 -12.44
C GLY A 17 22.70 -24.10 -11.86
N ALA A 18 22.89 -25.07 -12.73
CA ALA A 18 23.07 -26.49 -12.43
C ALA A 18 24.53 -26.96 -12.54
N SER A 19 24.76 -28.19 -12.05
CA SER A 19 25.94 -29.08 -12.19
C SER A 19 27.17 -28.71 -11.34
N GLY A 20 27.90 -29.62 -10.70
CA GLY A 20 27.83 -31.08 -10.55
C GLY A 20 29.19 -31.55 -9.99
N ASN A 21 29.21 -32.51 -9.06
CA ASN A 21 30.14 -33.65 -9.08
C ASN A 21 29.99 -34.53 -7.83
N ARG A 22 29.95 -35.84 -8.10
CA ARG A 22 30.08 -36.93 -7.14
C ARG A 22 31.52 -37.02 -6.66
N GLN A 23 31.74 -37.32 -5.39
CA GLN A 23 32.81 -38.21 -4.95
C GLN A 23 32.45 -38.84 -3.61
N SER A 24 32.52 -40.17 -3.59
CA SER A 24 32.37 -41.03 -2.41
C SER A 24 33.69 -41.10 -1.65
N THR A 25 33.65 -41.09 -0.33
CA THR A 25 34.62 -41.81 0.51
C THR A 25 34.07 -42.05 1.91
N GLN A 26 33.90 -43.35 2.19
CA GLN A 26 34.13 -44.08 3.44
C GLN A 26 34.05 -43.34 4.79
N SER A 27 33.11 -43.82 5.62
CA SER A 27 33.04 -43.58 7.06
C SER A 27 34.13 -44.34 7.83
N PRO A 28 34.76 -43.72 8.83
CA PRO A 28 35.30 -44.44 9.98
C PRO A 28 34.40 -44.23 11.19
N VAL A 29 34.06 -45.36 11.82
CA VAL A 29 33.42 -45.45 13.14
C VAL A 29 34.37 -44.86 14.18
N TYR A 30 33.96 -43.78 14.83
CA TYR A 30 34.59 -43.30 16.07
C TYR A 30 33.54 -43.25 17.17
N SER A 31 33.72 -44.13 18.16
CA SER A 31 33.06 -44.06 19.45
C SER A 31 33.47 -42.75 20.14
N GLN A 32 32.54 -41.82 20.31
CA GLN A 32 32.73 -40.64 21.14
C GLN A 32 31.74 -40.64 22.30
N ILE A 33 32.33 -40.62 23.49
CA ILE A 33 31.72 -40.45 24.79
C ILE A 33 30.87 -39.17 24.78
N LEU A 34 29.59 -39.30 25.12
CA LEU A 34 28.67 -38.18 25.28
C LEU A 34 29.20 -37.19 26.35
N PRO A 35 29.37 -35.90 26.04
CA PRO A 35 29.53 -34.88 27.07
C PRO A 35 28.19 -34.70 27.81
N PRO A 36 28.21 -34.24 29.07
CA PRO A 36 27.00 -34.10 29.87
C PRO A 36 26.02 -33.14 29.19
N THR A 37 24.78 -33.60 29.05
CA THR A 37 23.62 -32.81 28.68
C THR A 37 23.45 -31.66 29.67
N THR A 38 24.01 -30.49 29.37
CA THR A 38 23.58 -29.24 30.00
C THR A 38 22.24 -28.85 29.39
N THR A 39 21.17 -29.30 30.03
CA THR A 39 19.84 -28.73 29.80
C THR A 39 19.93 -27.23 30.09
N PRO A 40 19.71 -26.33 29.12
CA PRO A 40 19.67 -24.91 29.42
C PRO A 40 18.45 -24.68 30.32
N THR A 41 18.70 -24.37 31.58
CA THR A 41 17.67 -23.90 32.51
C THR A 41 17.19 -22.55 32.00
N ILE A 42 16.18 -22.56 31.13
CA ILE A 42 15.50 -21.36 30.66
C ILE A 42 14.92 -20.66 31.88
N GLN A 43 15.33 -19.41 32.09
CA GLN A 43 14.93 -18.60 33.24
C GLN A 43 13.41 -18.46 33.30
N THR A 44 12.80 -19.05 34.32
CA THR A 44 11.38 -18.99 34.69
C THR A 44 10.82 -17.55 34.75
N SER A 45 11.69 -16.55 34.86
CA SER A 45 11.34 -15.13 34.92
C SER A 45 10.82 -14.56 33.58
N ALA A 46 11.32 -15.03 32.43
CA ALA A 46 10.91 -14.52 31.12
C ALA A 46 9.50 -15.01 30.75
N LEU A 47 9.19 -16.28 31.04
CA LEU A 47 7.86 -16.87 30.87
C LEU A 47 6.83 -16.16 31.75
N ASN A 48 7.14 -15.98 33.03
CA ASN A 48 6.27 -15.28 33.98
C ASN A 48 6.04 -13.81 33.58
N TYR A 49 7.04 -13.15 32.99
CA TYR A 49 6.88 -11.77 32.50
C TYR A 49 5.87 -11.70 31.33
N VAL A 50 6.00 -12.61 30.38
CA VAL A 50 5.15 -12.65 29.19
C VAL A 50 3.73 -13.07 29.57
N GLU A 51 3.55 -14.11 30.38
CA GLU A 51 2.23 -14.59 30.84
C GLU A 51 1.47 -13.53 31.66
N ASN A 52 2.17 -12.80 32.53
CA ASN A 52 1.58 -11.66 33.26
C ASN A 52 1.17 -10.50 32.35
N ARG A 53 1.88 -10.30 31.22
CA ARG A 53 1.53 -9.29 30.21
C ARG A 53 0.32 -9.72 29.39
N PHE A 54 0.21 -11.00 29.04
CA PHE A 54 -0.97 -11.60 28.40
C PHE A 54 -2.22 -11.49 29.28
N ARG A 55 -2.12 -11.80 30.59
CA ARG A 55 -3.24 -11.63 31.54
C ARG A 55 -3.73 -10.17 31.63
N LYS A 56 -2.81 -9.19 31.62
CA LYS A 56 -3.19 -7.77 31.65
C LYS A 56 -3.98 -7.32 30.42
N ILE A 57 -3.82 -8.01 29.29
CA ILE A 57 -4.54 -7.70 28.05
C ILE A 57 -5.92 -8.36 28.04
N GLY A 58 -6.03 -9.59 28.53
CA GLY A 58 -7.33 -10.24 28.76
C GLY A 58 -8.24 -9.49 29.74
N MET A 59 -7.67 -8.60 30.57
CA MET A 59 -8.40 -7.74 31.51
C MET A 59 -8.61 -6.28 31.02
N LEU A 60 -8.21 -5.94 29.80
CA LEU A 60 -8.60 -4.66 29.20
C LEU A 60 -10.09 -4.72 28.84
N THR A 61 -10.97 -4.52 29.81
CA THR A 61 -12.32 -4.02 29.53
C THR A 61 -12.15 -2.60 29.01
N LEU A 62 -12.20 -2.48 27.68
CA LEU A 62 -11.94 -1.26 26.92
C LEU A 62 -13.15 -0.30 27.01
N ASP A 63 -13.42 0.23 28.20
CA ASP A 63 -14.34 1.34 28.35
C ASP A 63 -13.69 2.62 27.81
N GLY A 64 -14.09 2.98 26.59
CA GLY A 64 -13.63 4.17 25.90
C GLY A 64 -14.33 4.25 24.55
N ARG A 65 -15.50 4.91 24.56
CA ARG A 65 -16.29 5.16 23.35
C ARG A 65 -15.39 5.72 22.24
N PRO A 66 -15.39 5.12 21.04
CA PRO A 66 -14.58 5.59 19.93
C PRO A 66 -15.08 6.94 19.39
N GLU A 67 -14.24 7.97 19.43
CA GLU A 67 -14.30 9.02 18.42
C GLU A 67 -13.96 8.35 17.06
N THR A 68 -14.99 8.18 16.22
CA THR A 68 -14.98 7.67 14.83
C THR A 68 -13.82 6.73 14.44
N LYS A 69 -13.85 5.50 14.98
CA LYS A 69 -12.91 4.42 14.63
C LYS A 69 -13.30 3.60 13.41
N ASP A 70 -14.42 3.92 12.79
CA ASP A 70 -15.06 3.04 11.81
C ASP A 70 -15.24 3.70 10.44
N PHE A 71 -15.06 2.90 9.39
CA PHE A 71 -15.10 3.31 7.99
C PHE A 71 -15.61 2.15 7.12
N PRO A 72 -16.94 1.91 7.11
CA PRO A 72 -17.54 0.91 6.23
C PRO A 72 -17.40 1.28 4.75
N ASP A 73 -17.54 0.29 3.89
CA ASP A 73 -17.36 0.38 2.44
C ASP A 73 -18.35 1.34 1.77
N ASP A 74 -19.48 1.64 2.41
CA ASP A 74 -20.50 2.56 1.92
C ASP A 74 -20.51 3.92 2.61
N LYS A 75 -19.47 4.24 3.40
CA LYS A 75 -19.34 5.49 4.15
C LYS A 75 -19.65 6.76 3.35
N LEU A 76 -19.26 6.81 2.07
CA LEU A 76 -19.50 7.96 1.17
C LEU A 76 -20.55 7.67 0.09
N ARG A 77 -21.40 6.65 0.28
CA ARG A 77 -22.54 6.39 -0.62
C ARG A 77 -23.44 7.62 -0.71
N GLY A 78 -23.95 7.89 -1.91
CA GLY A 78 -24.85 9.02 -2.16
C GLY A 78 -24.15 10.38 -2.30
N GLN A 79 -22.82 10.43 -2.15
CA GLN A 79 -22.07 11.64 -2.39
C GLN A 79 -21.86 11.85 -3.89
N LYS A 80 -22.04 13.10 -4.34
CA LYS A 80 -21.84 13.50 -5.75
C LYS A 80 -20.40 13.27 -6.18
N ALA A 81 -20.20 12.65 -7.33
CA ALA A 81 -18.90 12.42 -7.94
C ALA A 81 -18.92 12.72 -9.45
N ILE A 82 -17.78 12.56 -10.11
CA ILE A 82 -17.71 12.53 -11.57
C ILE A 82 -18.20 11.17 -12.04
N ARG A 83 -19.10 11.15 -13.02
CA ARG A 83 -19.60 9.91 -13.61
C ARG A 83 -18.47 9.17 -14.33
N LEU A 84 -18.15 7.96 -13.88
CA LEU A 84 -17.15 7.10 -14.50
C LEU A 84 -17.77 6.34 -15.67
N ILE A 85 -17.57 6.84 -16.88
CA ILE A 85 -18.16 6.23 -18.09
C ILE A 85 -17.15 5.35 -18.84
N PRO A 86 -17.59 4.23 -19.41
CA PRO A 86 -16.79 3.45 -20.34
C PRO A 86 -16.56 4.22 -21.65
N LEU A 87 -15.34 4.18 -22.18
CA LEU A 87 -14.97 4.78 -23.47
C LEU A 87 -14.43 3.74 -24.46
N GLU A 88 -14.68 3.96 -25.74
CA GLU A 88 -14.02 3.20 -26.82
C GLU A 88 -12.54 3.57 -26.93
N ASP A 89 -11.69 2.65 -27.40
CA ASP A 89 -10.24 2.87 -27.45
C ASP A 89 -9.85 4.11 -28.27
N SER A 90 -10.61 4.45 -29.32
CA SER A 90 -10.43 5.69 -30.10
C SER A 90 -10.68 6.95 -29.27
N GLN A 91 -11.70 6.94 -28.42
CA GLN A 91 -12.04 8.02 -27.49
C GLN A 91 -11.00 8.13 -26.38
N VAL A 92 -10.50 6.99 -25.87
CA VAL A 92 -9.40 6.94 -24.91
C VAL A 92 -8.14 7.57 -25.49
N CYS A 93 -7.76 7.23 -26.72
CA CYS A 93 -6.60 7.84 -27.39
C CYS A 93 -6.76 9.35 -27.54
N ARG A 94 -7.93 9.81 -28.00
CA ARG A 94 -8.21 11.24 -28.15
C ARG A 94 -8.09 11.99 -26.82
N LEU A 95 -8.73 11.48 -25.78
CA LEU A 95 -8.72 12.09 -24.44
C LEU A 95 -7.33 12.02 -23.79
N GLY A 96 -6.63 10.89 -23.96
CA GLY A 96 -5.26 10.71 -23.49
C GLY A 96 -4.30 11.69 -24.15
N LYS A 97 -4.38 11.83 -25.47
CA LYS A 97 -3.57 12.79 -26.22
C LYS A 97 -3.82 14.22 -25.76
N GLU A 98 -5.09 14.65 -25.67
CA GLU A 98 -5.46 15.97 -25.13
C GLU A 98 -4.88 16.21 -23.74
N LEU A 99 -5.08 15.25 -22.82
CA LEU A 99 -4.59 15.35 -21.45
C LEU A 99 -3.07 15.46 -21.40
N PHE A 100 -2.33 14.57 -22.07
CA PHE A 100 -0.88 14.51 -21.95
C PHE A 100 -0.15 15.61 -22.73
N GLN A 101 -0.76 16.16 -23.77
CA GLN A 101 -0.27 17.38 -24.43
C GLN A 101 -0.36 18.61 -23.52
N LEU A 102 -1.40 18.68 -22.69
CA LEU A 102 -1.70 19.81 -21.80
C LEU A 102 -1.43 19.50 -20.33
N ILE A 103 -0.74 18.41 -20.02
CA ILE A 103 -0.58 17.93 -18.64
C ILE A 103 0.13 18.95 -17.76
N ASN A 104 0.92 19.89 -18.31
CA ASN A 104 1.56 20.94 -17.51
C ASN A 104 0.71 22.21 -17.32
N SER A 105 -0.50 22.23 -17.86
CA SER A 105 -1.51 23.31 -17.72
C SER A 105 -2.83 22.76 -17.20
N ILE A 106 -2.78 21.92 -16.17
CA ILE A 106 -3.97 21.22 -15.65
C ILE A 106 -5.04 22.17 -15.09
N SER A 107 -6.27 21.68 -15.12
CA SER A 107 -7.45 22.26 -14.51
C SER A 107 -8.32 21.14 -13.92
N GLN A 108 -9.46 21.47 -13.30
CA GLN A 108 -10.36 20.44 -12.79
C GLN A 108 -10.84 19.48 -13.88
N TYR A 109 -11.09 19.98 -15.10
CA TYR A 109 -11.38 19.13 -16.26
C TYR A 109 -10.31 18.06 -16.49
N HIS A 110 -9.02 18.44 -16.44
CA HIS A 110 -7.93 17.50 -16.67
C HIS A 110 -7.82 16.45 -15.55
N LEU A 111 -8.12 16.80 -14.29
CA LEU A 111 -8.20 15.82 -13.20
C LEU A 111 -9.40 14.87 -13.39
N GLY A 112 -10.54 15.37 -13.89
CA GLY A 112 -11.65 14.53 -14.32
C GLY A 112 -11.24 13.56 -15.44
N SER A 113 -10.52 14.05 -16.46
CA SER A 113 -9.98 13.22 -17.54
C SER A 113 -9.04 12.12 -17.04
N ILE A 114 -8.22 12.39 -16.00
CA ILE A 114 -7.39 11.36 -15.35
C ILE A 114 -8.26 10.24 -14.79
N PHE A 115 -9.38 10.54 -14.09
CA PHE A 115 -10.29 9.51 -13.59
C PHE A 115 -10.95 8.71 -14.71
N ILE A 116 -11.44 9.38 -15.75
CA ILE A 116 -12.08 8.72 -16.89
C ILE A 116 -11.11 7.78 -17.59
N LEU A 117 -9.88 8.22 -17.87
CA LEU A 117 -8.84 7.40 -18.49
C LEU A 117 -8.39 6.26 -17.57
N ALA A 118 -8.21 6.53 -16.27
CA ALA A 118 -7.85 5.51 -15.30
C ALA A 118 -8.91 4.40 -15.24
N PHE A 119 -10.20 4.75 -15.35
CA PHE A 119 -11.30 3.78 -15.39
C PHE A 119 -11.30 2.87 -16.64
N GLN A 120 -10.50 3.19 -17.65
CA GLN A 120 -10.33 2.35 -18.85
C GLN A 120 -9.19 1.33 -18.74
N LEU A 121 -8.50 1.24 -17.59
CA LEU A 121 -7.40 0.30 -17.37
C LEU A 121 -7.81 -1.12 -17.76
N LYS A 122 -7.03 -1.74 -18.65
CA LYS A 122 -7.25 -3.11 -19.09
C LYS A 122 -6.57 -4.09 -18.16
N THR A 123 -7.16 -5.28 -18.01
CA THR A 123 -6.52 -6.38 -17.28
C THR A 123 -5.19 -6.80 -17.97
N PRO A 124 -4.16 -7.19 -17.19
CA PRO A 124 -2.87 -7.62 -17.76
C PRO A 124 -3.04 -8.82 -18.70
N GLY A 125 -2.19 -8.90 -19.73
CA GLY A 125 -2.28 -9.91 -20.79
C GLY A 125 -2.05 -9.34 -22.18
N ASP A 126 -2.63 -9.99 -23.20
CA ASP A 126 -2.41 -9.65 -24.61
C ASP A 126 -3.05 -8.33 -25.06
N GLY A 127 -3.78 -7.65 -24.18
CA GLY A 127 -4.37 -6.33 -24.41
C GLY A 127 -5.66 -6.32 -25.22
N ARG A 128 -6.20 -7.50 -25.60
CA ARG A 128 -7.59 -7.65 -26.09
C ARG A 128 -8.61 -7.77 -24.96
N THR A 129 -8.12 -7.63 -23.73
CA THR A 129 -8.76 -8.08 -22.52
C THR A 129 -9.77 -7.07 -21.97
N GLU A 130 -10.68 -7.61 -21.17
CA GLU A 130 -11.73 -6.90 -20.43
C GLU A 130 -11.14 -5.76 -19.58
N ARG A 131 -11.92 -4.70 -19.39
CA ARG A 131 -11.59 -3.64 -18.43
C ARG A 131 -11.43 -4.25 -17.04
N MET A 132 -10.52 -3.68 -16.26
CA MET A 132 -10.30 -4.12 -14.88
C MET A 132 -11.48 -3.77 -13.97
N PHE A 133 -12.21 -2.72 -14.32
CA PHE A 133 -13.35 -2.22 -13.55
C PHE A 133 -14.68 -2.73 -14.14
N PRO A 134 -15.72 -2.88 -13.29
CA PRO A 134 -17.06 -3.21 -13.76
C PRO A 134 -17.57 -2.16 -14.75
N ALA A 135 -18.45 -2.57 -15.66
CA ALA A 135 -19.03 -1.68 -16.68
C ALA A 135 -19.99 -0.63 -16.09
N PHE A 136 -20.38 -0.77 -14.82
CA PHE A 136 -21.28 0.13 -14.10
C PHE A 136 -20.65 0.54 -12.77
N ASP A 137 -20.89 1.79 -12.36
CA ASP A 137 -20.52 2.31 -11.04
C ASP A 137 -21.64 2.00 -10.05
N GLU A 138 -21.37 1.11 -9.09
CA GLU A 138 -22.35 0.70 -8.05
C GLU A 138 -22.80 1.84 -7.12
N LEU A 139 -22.04 2.93 -7.07
CA LEU A 139 -22.34 4.10 -6.25
C LEU A 139 -22.84 5.29 -7.08
N GLU A 140 -23.12 5.09 -8.38
CA GLU A 140 -23.64 6.12 -9.26
C GLU A 140 -24.97 6.68 -8.73
N ILE A 141 -25.12 8.01 -8.83
CA ILE A 141 -26.36 8.71 -8.53
C ILE A 141 -26.77 9.60 -9.71
N PRO A 142 -28.07 9.89 -9.89
CA PRO A 142 -28.55 10.72 -11.00
C PRO A 142 -27.87 12.10 -11.10
N GLU A 143 -27.50 12.68 -9.96
CA GLU A 143 -26.92 14.01 -9.85
C GLU A 143 -25.44 14.08 -10.24
N ASP A 144 -24.80 12.97 -10.60
CA ASP A 144 -23.37 12.96 -10.90
C ASP A 144 -22.96 13.88 -12.04
N VAL A 145 -21.75 14.41 -11.91
CA VAL A 145 -21.21 15.43 -12.79
C VAL A 145 -20.55 14.75 -13.99
N ASP A 146 -20.86 15.22 -15.19
CA ASP A 146 -20.09 14.82 -16.35
C ASP A 146 -18.74 15.56 -16.37
N TYR A 147 -17.66 14.83 -16.64
CA TYR A 147 -16.31 15.39 -16.61
C TYR A 147 -16.14 16.54 -17.63
N PHE A 148 -16.85 16.54 -18.76
CA PHE A 148 -16.76 17.61 -19.75
C PHE A 148 -17.34 18.95 -19.27
N SER A 149 -18.18 18.92 -18.23
CA SER A 149 -18.76 20.12 -17.61
C SER A 149 -17.84 20.79 -16.59
N LEU A 150 -16.73 20.13 -16.23
CA LEU A 150 -15.76 20.65 -15.27
C LEU A 150 -15.02 21.86 -15.81
N ASN A 151 -14.57 22.71 -14.89
CA ASN A 151 -13.88 23.94 -15.24
C ASN A 151 -12.58 23.66 -16.03
N ARG A 152 -12.50 24.24 -17.23
CA ARG A 152 -11.34 24.18 -18.13
C ARG A 152 -10.32 25.29 -17.89
N SER A 153 -10.64 26.33 -17.11
CA SER A 153 -9.73 27.45 -16.83
C SER A 153 -8.52 26.97 -16.01
N GLY A 154 -7.47 26.53 -16.70
CA GLY A 154 -6.16 26.29 -16.11
C GLY A 154 -5.38 27.60 -16.02
N MET A 155 -4.55 27.77 -14.99
CA MET A 155 -3.46 28.74 -15.04
C MET A 155 -2.50 28.29 -16.15
N LEU A 156 -2.39 29.10 -17.19
CA LEU A 156 -1.44 28.93 -18.29
C LEU A 156 -0.04 29.16 -17.73
N TYR A 157 0.67 28.08 -17.39
CA TYR A 157 2.12 28.15 -17.35
C TYR A 157 2.59 28.06 -18.78
N ASP A 158 2.88 29.22 -19.37
CA ASP A 158 3.67 29.44 -20.59
C ASP A 158 3.46 28.35 -21.65
N GLY A 159 2.60 28.62 -22.65
CA GLY A 159 1.89 27.71 -23.57
C GLY A 159 2.65 26.60 -24.33
N TYR A 160 3.48 25.81 -23.66
CA TYR A 160 4.18 24.66 -24.21
C TYR A 160 3.26 23.44 -24.19
N ALA A 161 2.46 23.29 -25.25
CA ALA A 161 1.86 22.02 -25.59
C ALA A 161 2.97 21.07 -26.09
N THR A 162 3.13 19.91 -25.44
CA THR A 162 4.10 18.90 -25.89
C THR A 162 3.42 17.96 -26.88
N THR A 163 3.94 17.83 -28.10
CA THR A 163 3.41 16.83 -29.04
C THR A 163 3.75 15.42 -28.55
N ILE A 164 2.74 14.67 -28.13
CA ILE A 164 2.87 13.25 -27.78
C ILE A 164 3.06 12.42 -29.06
N HIS A 165 4.06 11.54 -29.03
CA HIS A 165 4.31 10.58 -30.11
C HIS A 165 3.65 9.25 -29.77
N GLU A 166 2.86 8.72 -30.70
CA GLU A 166 2.17 7.43 -30.59
C GLU A 166 2.79 6.49 -31.63
N SER A 167 3.26 5.31 -31.21
CA SER A 167 3.88 4.33 -32.09
C SER A 167 3.14 2.99 -32.16
N GLY A 168 2.14 2.77 -31.29
CA GLY A 168 1.34 1.55 -31.26
C GLY A 168 0.03 1.66 -32.03
N GLU A 169 -0.70 0.55 -32.13
CA GLU A 169 -2.08 0.53 -32.60
C GLU A 169 -3.03 1.25 -31.61
N ILE A 170 -4.25 1.58 -32.05
CA ILE A 170 -5.23 2.34 -31.24
C ILE A 170 -5.45 1.70 -29.86
N TYR A 171 -5.62 0.38 -29.78
CA TYR A 171 -5.84 -0.29 -28.50
C TYR A 171 -4.58 -0.25 -27.60
N GLU A 172 -3.38 -0.33 -28.18
CA GLU A 172 -2.11 -0.24 -27.43
C GLU A 172 -1.91 1.15 -26.83
N ASN A 173 -2.19 2.19 -27.63
CA ASN A 173 -2.13 3.57 -27.17
C ASN A 173 -3.19 3.82 -26.09
N ALA A 174 -4.41 3.32 -26.26
CA ALA A 174 -5.47 3.42 -25.26
C ALA A 174 -5.08 2.73 -23.93
N MET A 175 -4.50 1.53 -23.99
CA MET A 175 -3.94 0.85 -22.81
C MET A 175 -2.88 1.69 -22.12
N ALA A 176 -1.93 2.24 -22.90
CA ALA A 176 -0.83 3.03 -22.36
C ALA A 176 -1.31 4.32 -21.70
N TYR A 177 -2.26 5.04 -22.29
CA TYR A 177 -2.87 6.24 -21.70
C TYR A 177 -3.60 5.91 -20.39
N SER A 178 -4.36 4.82 -20.36
CA SER A 178 -5.10 4.38 -19.17
C SER A 178 -4.15 3.98 -18.03
N PHE A 179 -3.09 3.22 -18.36
CA PHE A 179 -2.05 2.82 -17.42
C PHE A 179 -1.32 4.04 -16.84
N LEU A 180 -0.99 5.01 -17.70
CA LEU A 180 -0.34 6.24 -17.30
C LEU A 180 -1.25 7.11 -16.41
N ALA A 181 -2.53 7.24 -16.76
CA ALA A 181 -3.51 7.95 -15.94
C ALA A 181 -3.68 7.31 -14.55
N CYS A 182 -3.77 5.98 -14.47
CA CYS A 182 -3.77 5.28 -13.18
C CYS A 182 -2.51 5.59 -12.37
N SER A 183 -1.34 5.68 -13.01
CA SER A 183 -0.07 5.97 -12.32
C SER A 183 0.01 7.35 -11.72
N ILE A 184 -0.86 8.27 -12.15
CA ILE A 184 -0.95 9.63 -11.62
C ILE A 184 -1.79 9.68 -10.33
N LEU A 185 -2.72 8.74 -10.12
CA LEU A 185 -3.61 8.73 -8.95
C LEU A 185 -2.85 8.79 -7.62
N LYS A 186 -1.66 8.20 -7.54
CA LYS A 186 -0.81 8.26 -6.33
C LYS A 186 -0.40 9.67 -5.92
N PHE A 187 -0.39 10.63 -6.85
CA PHE A 187 -0.05 12.03 -6.57
C PHE A 187 -1.20 12.82 -5.96
N PHE A 188 -2.43 12.29 -5.97
CA PHE A 188 -3.53 12.89 -5.22
C PHE A 188 -3.26 12.92 -3.71
N VAL A 189 -2.41 12.02 -3.20
CA VAL A 189 -2.04 11.95 -1.77
C VAL A 189 -0.55 12.21 -1.50
N ARG A 190 0.26 12.40 -2.54
CA ARG A 190 1.71 12.64 -2.44
C ARG A 190 2.13 13.85 -3.25
N SER A 191 2.62 14.89 -2.60
CA SER A 191 2.89 16.19 -3.25
C SER A 191 4.31 16.39 -3.79
N VAL A 192 5.32 15.57 -3.43
CA VAL A 192 6.74 15.92 -3.69
C VAL A 192 7.63 14.77 -4.16
N GLU A 193 7.18 13.99 -5.15
CA GLU A 193 8.05 13.00 -5.83
C GLU A 193 8.41 13.46 -7.25
N ASN A 194 9.63 13.14 -7.71
CA ASN A 194 10.05 13.42 -9.08
C ASN A 194 9.43 12.38 -10.05
N TYR A 195 8.32 12.74 -10.69
CA TYR A 195 7.63 11.87 -11.65
C TYR A 195 8.55 11.33 -12.74
N SER A 196 9.47 12.15 -13.26
CA SER A 196 10.41 11.77 -14.32
C SER A 196 11.28 10.59 -13.93
N ASN A 197 11.65 10.48 -12.65
CA ASN A 197 12.39 9.32 -12.13
C ASN A 197 11.52 8.06 -12.09
N SER A 198 10.20 8.20 -11.92
CA SER A 198 9.25 7.10 -11.91
C SER A 198 8.77 6.67 -13.30
N LEU A 199 8.86 7.53 -14.32
CA LEU A 199 8.35 7.22 -15.67
C LEU A 199 9.01 5.98 -16.27
N ARG A 200 10.34 5.83 -16.15
CA ARG A 200 11.04 4.61 -16.61
C ARG A 200 10.54 3.36 -15.89
N HIS A 201 10.25 3.48 -14.60
CA HIS A 201 9.68 2.38 -13.82
C HIS A 201 8.27 2.03 -14.30
N ILE A 202 7.43 3.04 -14.56
CA ILE A 202 6.07 2.89 -15.08
C ILE A 202 6.11 2.20 -16.47
N GLN A 203 6.98 2.66 -17.37
CA GLN A 203 7.18 2.05 -18.69
C GLN A 203 7.63 0.59 -18.62
N SER A 204 8.58 0.28 -17.72
CA SER A 204 9.00 -1.10 -17.45
C SER A 204 7.86 -1.96 -16.89
N GLY A 205 7.04 -1.38 -16.01
CA GLY A 205 5.82 -2.02 -15.50
C GLY A 205 4.83 -2.34 -16.60
N PHE A 206 4.55 -1.40 -17.50
CA PHE A 206 3.69 -1.63 -18.66
C PHE A 206 4.18 -2.82 -19.49
N ARG A 207 5.49 -2.85 -19.81
CA ARG A 207 6.09 -3.97 -20.55
C ARG A 207 5.96 -5.30 -19.81
N LYS A 208 6.15 -5.29 -18.49
CA LYS A 208 5.98 -6.48 -17.65
C LYS A 208 4.55 -7.02 -17.68
N PHE A 209 3.55 -6.15 -17.62
CA PHE A 209 2.15 -6.55 -17.46
C PHE A 209 1.42 -6.84 -18.78
N TYR A 210 1.81 -6.18 -19.87
CA TYR A 210 1.16 -6.34 -21.17
C TYR A 210 2.05 -7.05 -22.22
N ALA A 211 3.27 -7.43 -21.85
CA ALA A 211 4.23 -8.07 -22.75
C ALA A 211 4.48 -7.29 -24.07
N ARG A 212 4.36 -5.96 -24.01
CA ARG A 212 4.47 -5.03 -25.14
C ARG A 212 5.34 -3.84 -24.79
N ASP A 213 5.99 -3.25 -25.78
CA ASP A 213 6.72 -2.02 -25.55
C ASP A 213 5.75 -0.85 -25.30
N PHE A 214 6.21 0.12 -24.51
CA PHE A 214 5.40 1.28 -24.16
C PHE A 214 5.28 2.22 -25.37
N PRO A 215 4.08 2.43 -25.95
CA PRO A 215 3.93 3.03 -27.28
C PRO A 215 3.83 4.57 -27.27
N LEU A 216 4.06 5.21 -26.12
CA LEU A 216 3.94 6.67 -25.96
C LEU A 216 5.31 7.31 -25.69
N GLY A 217 5.64 8.34 -26.49
CA GLY A 217 6.86 9.15 -26.37
C GLY A 217 6.58 10.59 -25.95
N ALA A 218 7.65 11.31 -25.59
CA ALA A 218 7.64 12.74 -25.22
C ALA A 218 6.73 13.10 -24.01
N ILE A 219 6.43 12.15 -23.14
CA ILE A 219 5.71 12.43 -21.89
C ILE A 219 6.65 13.12 -20.90
N ASN A 220 6.29 14.34 -20.48
CA ASN A 220 7.01 15.09 -19.46
C ASN A 220 6.03 15.80 -18.53
N ILE A 221 5.97 15.37 -17.27
CA ILE A 221 5.17 15.99 -16.22
C ILE A 221 6.12 16.71 -15.27
N ARG A 222 6.00 18.04 -15.20
CA ARG A 222 6.85 18.88 -14.35
C ARG A 222 6.51 18.69 -12.86
N ARG A 223 7.45 18.99 -11.98
CA ARG A 223 7.25 18.87 -10.52
C ARG A 223 6.12 19.79 -10.04
N GLU A 224 6.06 21.00 -10.58
CA GLU A 224 5.05 22.01 -10.25
C GLU A 224 3.65 21.51 -10.61
N THR A 225 3.54 20.77 -11.72
CA THR A 225 2.32 20.10 -12.14
C THR A 225 1.87 19.06 -11.11
N ILE A 226 2.80 18.24 -10.60
CA ILE A 226 2.50 17.23 -9.58
C ILE A 226 1.97 17.89 -8.30
N SER A 227 2.62 18.97 -7.84
CA SER A 227 2.12 19.75 -6.69
C SER A 227 0.72 20.27 -6.94
N ARG A 228 0.46 20.81 -8.14
CA ARG A 228 -0.85 21.35 -8.51
C ARG A 228 -1.93 20.27 -8.62
N ILE A 229 -1.59 19.07 -9.08
CA ILE A 229 -2.50 17.91 -9.08
C ILE A 229 -2.95 17.62 -7.65
N HIS A 230 -2.00 17.56 -6.72
CA HIS A 230 -2.27 17.32 -5.31
C HIS A 230 -3.15 18.42 -4.69
N ASP A 231 -2.85 19.69 -4.96
CA ASP A 231 -3.58 20.83 -4.40
C ASP A 231 -5.02 20.88 -4.92
N LEU A 232 -5.22 20.76 -6.24
CA LEU A 232 -6.55 20.74 -6.85
C LEU A 232 -7.40 19.56 -6.34
N PHE A 233 -6.79 18.40 -6.10
CA PHE A 233 -7.48 17.26 -5.50
C PHE A 233 -7.85 17.52 -4.04
N SER A 234 -6.91 18.05 -3.25
CA SER A 234 -7.09 18.31 -1.82
C SER A 234 -8.20 19.33 -1.55
N ASP A 235 -8.37 20.30 -2.44
CA ASP A 235 -9.37 21.37 -2.32
C ASP A 235 -10.76 20.99 -2.90
N SER A 236 -10.90 19.83 -3.54
CA SER A 236 -12.13 19.43 -4.23
C SER A 236 -12.78 18.18 -3.65
N VAL A 237 -13.87 18.39 -2.90
CA VAL A 237 -14.74 17.30 -2.41
C VAL A 237 -15.24 16.41 -3.56
N LEU A 238 -15.56 17.00 -4.72
CA LEU A 238 -16.00 16.25 -5.90
C LEU A 238 -14.92 15.26 -6.38
N LEU A 239 -13.66 15.68 -6.44
CA LEU A 239 -12.54 14.81 -6.85
C LEU A 239 -12.23 13.75 -5.81
N GLN A 240 -12.33 14.08 -4.52
CA GLN A 240 -12.20 13.10 -3.42
C GLN A 240 -13.29 12.03 -3.50
N ASN A 241 -14.56 12.41 -3.66
CA ASN A 241 -15.66 11.47 -3.85
C ASN A 241 -15.45 10.61 -5.11
N THR A 242 -14.93 11.19 -6.18
CA THR A 242 -14.61 10.45 -7.42
C THR A 242 -13.52 9.41 -7.17
N LEU A 243 -12.45 9.75 -6.43
CA LEU A 243 -11.43 8.77 -6.05
C LEU A 243 -12.01 7.66 -5.17
N TYR A 244 -12.88 8.01 -4.22
CA TYR A 244 -13.55 7.02 -3.39
C TYR A 244 -14.32 6.01 -4.25
N ARG A 245 -15.13 6.48 -5.20
CA ARG A 245 -15.88 5.60 -6.11
C ARG A 245 -14.98 4.78 -7.01
N PHE A 246 -13.92 5.38 -7.54
CA PHE A 246 -12.93 4.67 -8.32
C PHE A 246 -12.35 3.50 -7.53
N LEU A 247 -11.95 3.73 -6.26
CA LEU A 247 -11.40 2.69 -5.38
C LEU A 247 -12.46 1.66 -4.96
N TYR A 248 -13.70 2.08 -4.73
CA TYR A 248 -14.82 1.19 -4.43
C TYR A 248 -15.06 0.20 -5.58
N ASN A 249 -15.07 0.69 -6.83
CA ASN A 249 -15.19 -0.14 -8.02
C ASN A 249 -13.93 -0.99 -8.26
N ALA A 250 -12.74 -0.46 -7.98
CA ALA A 250 -11.48 -1.21 -8.07
C ALA A 250 -11.48 -2.47 -7.19
N ASN A 251 -12.05 -2.36 -5.98
CA ASN A 251 -12.05 -3.44 -5.00
C ASN A 251 -13.33 -4.28 -5.03
N HIS A 252 -14.06 -4.30 -6.15
CA HIS A 252 -15.33 -5.02 -6.24
C HIS A 252 -15.24 -6.54 -6.00
N ARG A 253 -14.07 -7.14 -6.27
CA ARG A 253 -13.79 -8.56 -6.00
C ARG A 253 -13.14 -8.79 -4.63
N GLY A 254 -12.94 -7.76 -3.82
CA GLY A 254 -12.19 -7.83 -2.55
C GLY A 254 -10.69 -8.15 -2.70
N MET A 255 -10.19 -8.33 -3.93
CA MET A 255 -8.80 -8.63 -4.23
C MET A 255 -8.19 -7.61 -5.17
N VAL A 256 -7.05 -7.06 -4.75
CA VAL A 256 -6.20 -6.18 -5.56
C VAL A 256 -5.35 -7.05 -6.50
N CYS A 257 -5.35 -6.74 -7.80
CA CYS A 257 -4.48 -7.43 -8.75
C CYS A 257 -3.07 -6.83 -8.78
N ASP A 258 -2.08 -7.55 -9.34
CA ASP A 258 -0.68 -7.12 -9.33
C ASP A 258 -0.48 -5.77 -10.05
N VAL A 259 -1.26 -5.49 -11.09
CA VAL A 259 -1.25 -4.21 -11.81
C VAL A 259 -1.75 -3.08 -10.91
N GLN A 260 -2.90 -3.29 -10.24
CA GLN A 260 -3.47 -2.32 -9.31
C GLN A 260 -2.50 -2.00 -8.17
N SER A 261 -1.92 -3.05 -7.57
CA SER A 261 -0.89 -2.97 -6.53
C SER A 261 0.31 -2.14 -6.97
N PHE A 262 0.81 -2.42 -8.18
CA PHE A 262 1.95 -1.73 -8.78
C PHE A 262 1.70 -0.26 -9.07
N ILE A 263 0.55 0.08 -9.67
CA ILE A 263 0.35 1.42 -10.22
C ILE A 263 -0.05 2.43 -9.13
N TYR A 264 -0.96 2.07 -8.22
CA TYR A 264 -1.52 3.04 -7.27
C TYR A 264 -1.86 2.49 -5.89
N ASP A 265 -2.28 1.23 -5.73
CA ASP A 265 -2.85 0.77 -4.46
C ASP A 265 -1.82 0.80 -3.31
N THR A 266 -0.60 0.35 -3.55
CA THR A 266 0.49 0.44 -2.56
C THR A 266 0.84 1.87 -2.13
N HIS A 267 0.45 2.87 -2.92
CA HIS A 267 0.68 4.28 -2.62
C HIS A 267 -0.49 4.96 -1.90
N LEU A 268 -1.72 4.49 -2.13
CA LEU A 268 -2.95 5.05 -1.55
C LEU A 268 -3.38 4.35 -0.25
N THR A 269 -3.08 3.06 -0.12
CA THR A 269 -3.38 2.29 1.09
C THR A 269 -2.56 2.77 2.28
N TYR A 270 -3.22 2.80 3.44
CA TYR A 270 -2.63 3.19 4.72
C TYR A 270 -1.92 4.55 4.67
N THR A 271 -2.40 5.48 3.84
CA THR A 271 -1.80 6.81 3.66
C THR A 271 -1.49 7.46 5.01
N GLY A 272 -0.20 7.73 5.25
CA GLY A 272 0.27 8.35 6.49
C GLY A 272 0.28 7.45 7.73
N MET A 273 -0.04 6.15 7.63
CA MET A 273 -0.15 5.18 8.71
C MET A 273 0.80 3.98 8.52
N HIS A 274 2.11 4.21 8.38
CA HIS A 274 3.08 3.14 8.14
C HIS A 274 3.07 2.02 9.20
N VAL A 275 2.60 2.31 10.41
CA VAL A 275 2.45 1.35 11.51
C VAL A 275 1.60 0.14 11.09
N VAL A 276 0.50 0.37 10.37
CA VAL A 276 -0.47 -0.68 9.99
C VAL A 276 0.16 -1.75 9.09
N PRO A 277 0.70 -1.41 7.90
CA PRO A 277 1.30 -2.42 7.03
C PRO A 277 2.58 -3.03 7.64
N ILE A 278 3.31 -2.32 8.50
CA ILE A 278 4.46 -2.89 9.22
C ILE A 278 3.99 -3.98 10.19
N ALA A 279 2.95 -3.71 10.99
CA ALA A 279 2.40 -4.66 11.94
C ALA A 279 1.86 -5.93 11.26
N PHE A 280 1.19 -5.79 10.11
CA PHE A 280 0.69 -6.93 9.34
C PHE A 280 1.85 -7.82 8.86
N LYS A 281 2.89 -7.22 8.27
CA LYS A 281 4.11 -7.93 7.87
C LYS A 281 4.83 -8.62 9.02
N LEU A 282 4.81 -8.02 10.22
CA LEU A 282 5.39 -8.63 11.41
C LEU A 282 4.61 -9.87 11.86
N CYS A 283 3.27 -9.81 11.86
CA CYS A 283 2.45 -10.99 12.15
C CYS A 283 2.75 -12.13 11.18
N GLU A 284 2.88 -11.81 9.89
CA GLU A 284 3.28 -12.78 8.85
C GLU A 284 4.69 -13.34 9.08
N ALA A 285 5.68 -12.47 9.29
CA ALA A 285 7.07 -12.88 9.46
C ALA A 285 7.26 -13.78 10.70
N PHE A 286 6.53 -13.51 11.78
CA PHE A 286 6.58 -14.31 13.00
C PHE A 286 5.61 -15.49 13.02
N GLN A 287 4.69 -15.56 12.07
CA GLN A 287 3.60 -16.55 12.04
C GLN A 287 2.83 -16.56 13.37
N CYS A 288 2.41 -15.39 13.83
CA CYS A 288 1.66 -15.21 15.08
C CYS A 288 0.32 -14.52 14.84
N SER A 289 -0.64 -14.72 15.75
CA SER A 289 -1.93 -14.03 15.69
C SER A 289 -1.79 -12.55 16.03
N SER A 290 -2.75 -11.73 15.58
CA SER A 290 -2.84 -10.31 15.93
C SER A 290 -2.82 -10.10 17.46
N VAL A 291 -3.53 -10.93 18.22
CA VAL A 291 -3.55 -10.89 19.69
C VAL A 291 -2.17 -11.18 20.29
N GLN A 292 -1.48 -12.22 19.82
CA GLN A 292 -0.12 -12.55 20.27
C GLN A 292 0.85 -11.41 19.99
N PHE A 293 0.76 -10.82 18.79
CA PHE A 293 1.59 -9.69 18.39
C PHE A 293 1.33 -8.46 19.25
N LEU A 294 0.06 -8.05 19.42
CA LEU A 294 -0.30 -6.89 20.24
C LEU A 294 0.18 -7.04 21.68
N ALA A 295 0.09 -8.27 22.23
CA ALA A 295 0.59 -8.56 23.56
C ALA A 295 2.11 -8.43 23.70
N LEU A 296 2.84 -8.83 22.66
CA LEU A 296 4.28 -8.65 22.61
C LEU A 296 4.68 -7.18 22.63
N ILE A 297 4.02 -6.36 21.82
CA ILE A 297 4.43 -4.96 21.64
C ILE A 297 3.77 -4.02 22.67
N TYR A 298 2.91 -4.53 23.55
CA TYR A 298 2.16 -3.73 24.52
C TYR A 298 3.07 -2.99 25.50
N ALA A 299 3.14 -1.67 25.39
CA ALA A 299 3.72 -0.82 26.41
C ALA A 299 2.69 0.25 26.81
N LYS A 300 2.59 0.56 28.11
CA LYS A 300 1.63 1.56 28.62
C LYS A 300 1.77 2.92 27.90
N ILE A 301 2.99 3.30 27.55
CA ILE A 301 3.26 4.54 26.80
C ILE A 301 2.69 4.54 25.36
N PHE A 302 2.39 3.37 24.80
CA PHE A 302 1.82 3.20 23.47
C PHE A 302 0.38 2.68 23.50
N GLU A 303 -0.32 2.77 24.63
CA GLU A 303 -1.65 2.18 24.80
C GLU A 303 -2.65 2.64 23.72
N HIS A 304 -2.66 3.94 23.39
CA HIS A 304 -3.53 4.47 22.32
C HIS A 304 -3.20 3.89 20.94
N GLN A 305 -1.92 3.68 20.63
CA GLN A 305 -1.48 3.06 19.38
C GLN A 305 -1.85 1.58 19.35
N ILE A 306 -1.70 0.85 20.46
CA ILE A 306 -2.09 -0.56 20.54
C ILE A 306 -3.59 -0.73 20.31
N ARG A 307 -4.43 0.07 20.97
CA ARG A 307 -5.91 0.04 20.78
C ARG A 307 -6.32 0.37 19.35
N ALA A 308 -5.66 1.34 18.72
CA ALA A 308 -5.94 1.68 17.32
C ALA A 308 -5.47 0.57 16.36
N LEU A 309 -4.35 -0.08 16.65
CA LEU A 309 -3.84 -1.18 15.85
C LEU A 309 -4.70 -2.44 15.97
N GLU A 310 -5.25 -2.71 17.16
CA GLU A 310 -6.28 -3.72 17.37
C GLU A 310 -7.49 -3.50 16.47
N THR A 311 -7.97 -2.25 16.36
CA THR A 311 -9.06 -1.90 15.44
C THR A 311 -8.69 -2.23 13.99
N ALA A 312 -7.47 -1.92 13.55
CA ALA A 312 -7.01 -2.24 12.20
C ALA A 312 -6.96 -3.75 11.94
N PHE A 313 -6.58 -4.57 12.93
CA PHE A 313 -6.64 -6.03 12.83
C PHE A 313 -8.08 -6.55 12.75
N LEU A 314 -8.99 -6.02 13.57
CA LEU A 314 -10.41 -6.39 13.53
C LEU A 314 -11.03 -6.08 12.16
N LEU A 315 -10.70 -4.92 11.58
CA LEU A 315 -11.16 -4.54 10.23
C LEU A 315 -10.54 -5.41 9.13
N LEU A 316 -9.28 -5.84 9.29
CA LEU A 316 -8.62 -6.75 8.36
C LEU A 316 -9.27 -8.14 8.35
N ASP A 317 -9.64 -8.65 9.53
CA ASP A 317 -10.20 -9.98 9.73
C ASP A 317 -11.74 -10.01 9.63
N SER A 318 -12.38 -8.85 9.43
CA SER A 318 -13.84 -8.74 9.36
C SER A 318 -14.42 -9.55 8.20
N LYS A 319 -15.51 -10.26 8.48
CA LYS A 319 -16.31 -11.01 7.49
C LYS A 319 -17.64 -10.33 7.17
N GLU A 320 -17.89 -9.15 7.73
CA GLU A 320 -19.12 -8.41 7.47
C GLU A 320 -19.09 -7.85 6.04
N GLU A 321 -20.25 -7.89 5.36
CA GLU A 321 -20.38 -7.43 3.97
C GLU A 321 -20.01 -5.94 3.82
N SER A 322 -20.22 -5.14 4.87
CA SER A 322 -19.86 -3.73 4.96
C SER A 322 -18.35 -3.46 4.91
N TYR A 323 -17.48 -4.47 5.02
CA TYR A 323 -16.02 -4.31 4.88
C TYR A 323 -15.41 -5.23 3.83
N ARG A 324 -16.22 -5.90 3.00
CA ARG A 324 -15.76 -6.87 1.99
C ARG A 324 -14.73 -6.29 1.01
N ARG A 325 -14.86 -5.00 0.67
CA ARG A 325 -13.97 -4.26 -0.25
C ARG A 325 -12.79 -3.60 0.48
N GLN A 326 -12.79 -3.64 1.80
CA GLN A 326 -11.74 -3.10 2.67
C GLN A 326 -11.46 -1.62 2.44
N MET A 327 -12.48 -0.79 2.20
CA MET A 327 -12.30 0.64 1.91
C MET A 327 -11.64 1.40 3.07
N TRP A 328 -11.73 0.87 4.28
CA TRP A 328 -11.06 1.40 5.48
C TRP A 328 -9.55 1.60 5.30
N LYS A 329 -8.88 0.82 4.44
CA LYS A 329 -7.44 0.99 4.17
C LYS A 329 -7.11 2.31 3.47
N TYR A 330 -8.08 2.96 2.83
CA TYR A 330 -7.94 4.30 2.23
C TYR A 330 -8.58 5.41 3.05
N ALA A 331 -9.23 5.10 4.16
CA ALA A 331 -10.05 6.03 4.94
C ALA A 331 -9.34 7.35 5.26
N ARG A 332 -8.03 7.30 5.53
CA ARG A 332 -7.17 8.47 5.79
C ARG A 332 -7.19 9.55 4.71
N ILE A 333 -7.51 9.19 3.47
CA ILE A 333 -7.62 10.12 2.34
C ILE A 333 -8.88 10.98 2.49
N PHE A 334 -9.95 10.43 3.06
CA PHE A 334 -11.29 11.03 3.09
C PHE A 334 -11.69 11.55 4.48
N ASP A 335 -11.14 10.93 5.52
CA ASP A 335 -11.31 11.31 6.91
C ASP A 335 -9.92 11.41 7.50
N HIS A 336 -9.52 12.57 8.02
CA HIS A 336 -8.20 12.82 8.63
C HIS A 336 -8.15 12.51 10.14
N THR A 337 -9.25 12.03 10.73
CA THR A 337 -9.37 11.54 12.12
C THR A 337 -9.36 10.01 12.26
N PHE A 338 -9.81 9.24 11.27
CA PHE A 338 -9.68 7.77 11.22
C PHE A 338 -8.29 7.22 11.64
N LEU A 339 -8.23 6.35 12.66
CA LEU A 339 -6.99 5.77 13.21
C LEU A 339 -5.85 6.79 13.47
N LEU A 340 -6.20 8.02 13.87
CA LEU A 340 -5.25 9.11 14.13
C LEU A 340 -4.04 8.75 15.03
N PRO A 341 -4.17 7.90 16.08
CA PRO A 341 -3.02 7.47 16.88
C PRO A 341 -1.94 6.74 16.08
N LEU A 342 -2.30 6.11 14.95
CA LEU A 342 -1.38 5.37 14.07
C LEU A 342 -0.73 6.23 12.99
N GLN A 343 -1.09 7.51 12.90
CA GLN A 343 -0.45 8.43 11.96
C GLN A 343 1.04 8.53 12.28
N THR A 344 1.91 8.23 11.31
CA THR A 344 3.36 8.14 11.52
C THR A 344 3.94 9.44 12.08
N LYS A 345 3.45 10.61 11.64
CA LYS A 345 3.90 11.91 12.20
C LYS A 345 3.55 12.09 13.68
N ARG A 346 2.50 11.42 14.18
CA ARG A 346 2.04 11.51 15.57
C ARG A 346 2.65 10.43 16.46
N CYS A 347 3.12 9.34 15.88
CA CYS A 347 3.72 8.22 16.61
C CYS A 347 5.08 7.77 16.03
N PRO A 348 6.02 8.69 15.70
CA PRO A 348 7.23 8.34 14.96
C PRO A 348 8.09 7.31 15.71
N LYS A 349 8.18 7.40 17.04
CA LYS A 349 8.92 6.43 17.87
C LYS A 349 8.32 5.03 17.83
N PHE A 350 6.99 4.93 17.88
CA PHE A 350 6.30 3.64 17.82
C PHE A 350 6.48 2.99 16.45
N ALA A 351 6.27 3.77 15.38
CA ALA A 351 6.52 3.33 14.00
C ALA A 351 7.97 2.90 13.78
N PHE A 352 8.94 3.65 14.34
CA PHE A 352 10.36 3.34 14.25
C PHE A 352 10.72 2.01 14.93
N ILE A 353 10.21 1.77 16.14
CA ILE A 353 10.42 0.50 16.85
C ILE A 353 9.94 -0.68 16.01
N LEU A 354 8.71 -0.61 15.47
CA LEU A 354 8.19 -1.68 14.62
C LEU A 354 9.00 -1.85 13.32
N ALA A 355 9.48 -0.76 12.73
CA ALA A 355 10.32 -0.80 11.54
C ALA A 355 11.69 -1.46 11.83
N CYS A 356 12.31 -1.18 12.98
CA CYS A 356 13.55 -1.85 13.42
C CYS A 356 13.32 -3.36 13.61
N ILE A 357 12.22 -3.72 14.27
CA ILE A 357 11.80 -5.11 14.47
C ILE A 357 11.68 -5.82 13.11
N LEU A 358 10.98 -5.21 12.14
CA LEU A 358 10.76 -5.81 10.82
C LEU A 358 12.04 -5.90 9.98
N LYS A 359 12.90 -4.87 10.04
CA LYS A 359 14.21 -4.89 9.37
C LYS A 359 15.09 -6.01 9.91
N ASN A 360 15.09 -6.23 11.23
CA ASN A 360 15.89 -7.30 11.84
C ASN A 360 15.36 -8.69 11.47
N GLU A 361 14.05 -8.83 11.27
CA GLU A 361 13.45 -10.11 10.88
C GLU A 361 13.69 -10.46 9.42
N SER A 362 13.61 -9.47 8.52
CA SER A 362 13.87 -9.68 7.10
C SER A 362 14.65 -8.51 6.50
N PRO A 363 15.99 -8.47 6.67
CA PRO A 363 16.81 -7.33 6.29
C PRO A 363 16.79 -7.04 4.79
N ALA A 364 16.88 -8.08 3.95
CA ALA A 364 16.92 -7.93 2.50
C ALA A 364 15.59 -7.38 1.94
N ALA A 365 14.45 -7.86 2.45
CA ALA A 365 13.14 -7.43 1.99
C ALA A 365 12.74 -6.03 2.50
N ASN A 366 13.37 -5.55 3.58
CA ASN A 366 13.01 -4.30 4.25
C ASN A 366 14.18 -3.32 4.37
N SER A 367 15.14 -3.36 3.44
CA SER A 367 16.38 -2.57 3.48
C SER A 367 16.15 -1.07 3.67
N ARG A 368 15.10 -0.51 3.06
CA ARG A 368 14.73 0.92 3.10
C ARG A 368 13.68 1.28 4.15
N ILE A 369 13.25 0.36 5.01
CA ILE A 369 12.12 0.63 5.92
C ILE A 369 12.42 1.70 6.97
N LEU A 370 13.71 1.95 7.25
CA LEU A 370 14.16 3.01 8.15
C LEU A 370 14.37 4.37 7.45
N GLU A 371 14.14 4.45 6.13
CA GLU A 371 14.23 5.69 5.34
C GLU A 371 12.89 6.48 5.32
N ILE A 372 11.93 6.09 6.16
CA ILE A 372 10.68 6.85 6.32
C ILE A 372 11.03 8.24 6.85
N LYS A 373 10.66 9.29 6.11
CA LYS A 373 11.02 10.69 6.39
C LYS A 373 10.75 11.12 7.83
N GLN A 374 9.62 10.69 8.42
CA GLN A 374 9.26 11.05 9.81
C GLN A 374 10.24 10.50 10.85
N PHE A 375 11.11 9.54 10.51
CA PHE A 375 12.13 9.04 11.42
C PHE A 375 13.34 9.97 11.53
N GLU A 376 13.50 10.93 10.60
CA GLU A 376 14.53 11.98 10.68
C GLU A 376 14.29 12.93 11.87
N GLU A 377 13.04 13.03 12.33
CA GLU A 377 12.65 13.83 13.50
C GLU A 377 13.10 13.20 14.84
N ILE A 378 13.54 11.94 14.83
CA ILE A 378 14.02 11.23 16.02
C ILE A 378 15.53 11.46 16.15
N PRO A 379 16.03 12.01 17.29
CA PRO A 379 17.46 12.22 17.50
C PRO A 379 18.27 10.92 17.29
N GLN A 380 19.45 11.04 16.68
CA GLN A 380 20.31 9.88 16.35
C GLN A 380 20.61 8.99 17.57
N SER A 381 20.99 9.59 18.70
CA SER A 381 21.25 8.87 19.95
C SER A 381 20.01 8.12 20.47
N GLU A 382 18.82 8.68 20.24
CA GLU A 382 17.57 8.02 20.60
C GLU A 382 17.25 6.86 19.63
N ARG A 383 17.50 7.01 18.33
CA ARG A 383 17.33 5.94 17.33
C ARG A 383 18.20 4.73 17.68
N GLU A 384 19.48 4.94 17.98
CA GLU A 384 20.40 3.87 18.39
C GLU A 384 19.93 3.15 19.66
N ARG A 385 19.44 3.91 20.64
CA ARG A 385 18.86 3.34 21.87
C ARG A 385 17.63 2.49 21.58
N LEU A 386 16.72 2.98 20.72
CA LEU A 386 15.50 2.29 20.34
C LEU A 386 15.79 1.01 19.53
N GLU A 387 16.74 1.07 18.61
CA GLU A 387 17.17 -0.07 17.79
C GLU A 387 17.77 -1.18 18.67
N ASN A 388 18.65 -0.81 19.61
CA ASN A 388 19.23 -1.75 20.58
C ASN A 388 18.16 -2.42 21.45
N LYS A 389 17.19 -1.65 21.97
CA LYS A 389 16.07 -2.21 22.75
C LYS A 389 15.18 -3.12 21.92
N SER A 390 14.89 -2.73 20.68
CA SER A 390 14.06 -3.51 19.75
C SER A 390 14.69 -4.87 19.46
N ARG A 391 16.03 -4.92 19.30
CA ARG A 391 16.77 -6.18 19.11
C ARG A 391 16.66 -7.10 20.33
N LEU A 392 16.80 -6.57 21.55
CA LEU A 392 16.67 -7.37 22.77
C LEU A 392 15.25 -7.92 22.94
N GLN A 393 14.23 -7.10 22.67
CA GLN A 393 12.83 -7.55 22.68
C GLN A 393 12.56 -8.62 21.62
N MET A 394 13.23 -8.54 20.47
CA MET A 394 13.12 -9.52 19.40
C MET A 394 13.62 -10.90 19.80
N THR A 395 14.80 -10.98 20.41
CA THR A 395 15.37 -12.25 20.88
C THR A 395 14.42 -12.93 21.88
N ALA A 396 13.98 -12.18 22.90
CA ALA A 396 13.03 -12.69 23.88
C ALA A 396 11.71 -13.17 23.25
N PHE A 397 11.27 -12.54 22.16
CA PHE A 397 10.06 -12.96 21.48
C PHE A 397 10.21 -14.29 20.73
N LYS A 398 11.32 -14.45 20.00
CA LYS A 398 11.59 -15.69 19.27
C LYS A 398 11.67 -16.87 20.22
N ASP A 399 12.33 -16.67 21.36
CA ASP A 399 12.41 -17.67 22.42
C ASP A 399 11.01 -18.05 22.93
N TYR A 400 10.15 -17.06 23.18
CA TYR A 400 8.77 -17.29 23.61
C TYR A 400 7.92 -18.03 22.56
N LEU A 401 7.99 -17.64 21.28
CA LEU A 401 7.25 -18.32 20.22
C LEU A 401 7.69 -19.77 20.05
N GLN A 402 8.98 -20.04 20.22
CA GLN A 402 9.51 -21.40 20.15
C GLN A 402 9.02 -22.26 21.32
N ILE A 403 8.81 -21.66 22.50
CA ILE A 403 8.24 -22.34 23.66
C ILE A 403 6.77 -22.70 23.44
N ILE A 404 5.95 -21.84 22.82
CA ILE A 404 4.52 -22.15 22.59
C ILE A 404 4.33 -23.17 21.46
N LYS A 405 5.23 -23.20 20.47
CA LYS A 405 5.14 -24.12 19.33
C LYS A 405 5.55 -25.54 19.68
N ASN A 406 6.30 -25.74 20.77
CA ASN A 406 6.71 -27.02 21.32
C ASN A 406 5.79 -27.44 22.47
#